data_AF-A0AAD5IIZ0-F1
#
_entry.id   AF-A0AAD5IIZ0-F1
#
_cell.length_a   1.000
_cell.length_b   1.000
_cell.length_c   1.000
_cell.angle_alpha   90.00
_cell.angle_beta   90.00
_cell.angle_gamma   90.00
#
_symmetry.space_group_name_H-M   'P 1'
#
loop_
_entity.id
_entity.type
_entity.pdbx_description
1 polymer ?
#
loop_
_entity_poly.entity_id
_entity_poly.type
_entity_poly.pdbx_seq_one_letter_code
_entity_poly.pdbx_strand_id
1 'polypeptide(L)'
;MATKGRIRMLLSFSCFLVLMGHSYSQRDKLLQGEELKDGDQLVSASRNFKLEFFTPSSMRKSSKRYIGVWYNKPKDRVKFGSSPSTKAVWVANRNIPILDKSASLRIDSSDGNLKIFHDGENPIQISWVQGARNTSVTLLQTGNLVLHETHLNGSIKHVLWQSFDYPTDTLLPGMKVGINLQTGHQWFLQSWLTDDCPAQGRYTVGMDQNVTNQLTVWRRGQVDRTSGHLLNGQFKSWDVRGYKFRYISNEREKYISYSVSEDITSYPMLAIDWDGSLIDDRGESIGSCSVFHEYCGSYERMCSSVSSYFVSTIGLMSGSGIKFRESDNMTLDDCRLKCFKNCFCVAYAATNPENDTGCEVWSRGTEFIESYDGNNREIHMEFIPQVIAEKKEKKWWIARIGLVIAVALALLVILLCSLSYEARRKYKGKEANTNRVVGTYGYMSPELQYNRLQPDNADVPISYSTVWMANPNNPITDKSTNLSIDASDGNLKIFHSGGNPIPVSLVKGARNTSATLLSSGNLVLQEMNSDGSVKRVLWQSFDYPTNTLLPELKLGFNLQTGHNWFLRSSQ
;
A
#
# COMPACT_ATOMS: atom_id res chain seq x y z
N MET A 1 -41.06 67.76 -19.92
CA MET A 1 -40.66 66.48 -20.58
C MET A 1 -39.15 66.21 -20.52
N ALA A 2 -38.27 67.21 -20.58
CA ALA A 2 -36.81 67.03 -20.62
C ALA A 2 -36.18 66.31 -19.40
N THR A 3 -36.76 66.43 -18.20
CA THR A 3 -36.24 65.83 -16.96
C THR A 3 -36.49 64.32 -16.84
N LYS A 4 -37.62 63.81 -17.35
CA LYS A 4 -37.91 62.36 -17.38
C LYS A 4 -36.98 61.60 -18.34
N GLY A 5 -36.57 62.23 -19.45
CA GLY A 5 -35.60 61.65 -20.40
C GLY A 5 -34.20 61.50 -19.83
N ARG A 6 -33.74 62.48 -19.03
CA ARG A 6 -32.42 62.44 -18.37
C ARG A 6 -32.33 61.34 -17.31
N ILE A 7 -33.38 61.13 -16.52
CA ILE A 7 -33.42 60.07 -15.50
C ILE A 7 -33.39 58.67 -16.15
N ARG A 8 -34.13 58.47 -17.25
CA ARG A 8 -34.08 57.20 -18.00
C ARG A 8 -32.72 56.94 -18.64
N MET A 9 -32.05 57.97 -19.16
CA MET A 9 -30.67 57.82 -19.67
C MET A 9 -29.68 57.48 -18.55
N LEU A 10 -29.78 58.12 -17.38
CA LEU A 10 -28.91 57.83 -16.23
C LEU A 10 -29.12 56.41 -15.67
N LEU A 11 -30.37 55.94 -15.58
CA LEU A 11 -30.70 54.57 -15.19
C LEU A 11 -30.21 53.55 -16.23
N SER A 12 -30.36 53.84 -17.52
CA SER A 12 -29.84 52.99 -18.60
C SER A 12 -28.31 52.92 -18.59
N PHE A 13 -27.63 54.02 -18.30
CA PHE A 13 -26.17 54.09 -18.22
C PHE A 13 -25.65 53.39 -16.95
N SER A 14 -26.37 53.51 -15.83
CA SER A 14 -26.10 52.78 -14.59
C SER A 14 -26.28 51.26 -14.75
N CYS A 15 -27.34 50.82 -15.44
CA CYS A 15 -27.49 49.41 -15.82
C CYS A 15 -26.39 48.94 -16.78
N PHE A 16 -25.93 49.78 -17.71
CA PHE A 16 -24.83 49.45 -18.61
C PHE A 16 -23.49 49.28 -17.87
N LEU A 17 -23.25 50.06 -16.81
CA LEU A 17 -22.08 49.93 -15.95
C LEU A 17 -22.14 48.67 -15.07
N VAL A 18 -23.33 48.19 -14.70
CA VAL A 18 -23.52 46.91 -13.99
C VAL A 18 -23.37 45.71 -14.92
N LEU A 19 -23.66 45.87 -16.21
CA LEU A 19 -23.50 44.84 -17.26
C LEU A 19 -22.08 44.79 -17.84
N MET A 20 -21.30 45.86 -17.72
CA MET A 20 -19.86 45.82 -17.92
C MET A 20 -19.23 45.12 -16.72
N GLY A 21 -19.22 43.78 -16.75
CA GLY A 21 -18.46 42.98 -15.79
C GLY A 21 -17.04 43.53 -15.65
N HIS A 22 -16.47 43.45 -14.44
CA HIS A 22 -15.14 43.98 -14.16
C HIS A 22 -14.14 43.51 -15.22
N SER A 23 -13.74 44.43 -16.10
CA SER A 23 -12.67 44.18 -17.06
C SER A 23 -11.36 44.26 -16.29
N TYR A 24 -11.01 43.17 -15.60
CA TYR A 24 -9.71 43.03 -14.99
C TYR A 24 -8.66 43.06 -16.12
N SER A 25 -7.79 44.07 -16.10
CA SER A 25 -6.54 44.00 -16.84
C SER A 25 -5.81 42.76 -16.34
N GLN A 26 -5.73 41.75 -17.19
CA GLN A 26 -5.14 40.47 -16.85
C GLN A 26 -3.63 40.64 -16.81
N ARG A 27 -3.03 40.46 -15.63
CA ARG A 27 -1.60 40.69 -15.38
C ARG A 27 -0.88 39.36 -15.28
N ASP A 28 0.24 39.23 -15.99
CA ASP A 28 1.18 38.11 -15.91
C ASP A 28 2.42 38.47 -15.07
N LYS A 29 2.56 39.75 -14.70
CA LYS A 29 3.68 40.30 -13.92
C LYS A 29 3.21 41.00 -12.65
N LEU A 30 4.05 40.91 -11.61
CA LEU A 30 3.95 41.68 -10.37
C LEU A 30 5.24 42.49 -10.20
N LEU A 31 5.11 43.81 -10.18
CA LEU A 31 6.23 44.74 -10.02
C LEU A 31 6.49 45.03 -8.53
N GLN A 32 7.69 45.52 -8.23
CA GLN A 32 8.02 45.96 -6.87
C GLN A 32 7.10 47.10 -6.42
N GLY A 33 6.51 46.97 -5.23
CA GLY A 33 5.50 47.89 -4.70
C GLY A 33 4.05 47.53 -5.06
N GLU A 34 3.84 46.60 -5.99
CA GLU A 34 2.52 46.02 -6.24
C GLU A 34 2.24 44.84 -5.29
N GLU A 35 0.95 44.55 -5.11
CA GLU A 35 0.48 43.42 -4.33
C GLU A 35 -0.57 42.62 -5.07
N LEU A 36 -0.53 41.30 -4.89
CA LEU A 36 -1.60 40.39 -5.29
C LEU A 36 -2.33 39.94 -4.03
N LYS A 37 -3.57 40.40 -3.82
CA LYS A 37 -4.35 40.06 -2.63
C LYS A 37 -5.09 38.75 -2.81
N ASP A 38 -5.56 38.22 -1.69
CA ASP A 38 -6.54 37.17 -1.68
C ASP A 38 -7.80 37.55 -2.49
N GLY A 39 -8.12 36.76 -3.52
CA GLY A 39 -9.17 37.03 -4.49
C GLY A 39 -8.67 37.54 -5.85
N ASP A 40 -7.45 38.08 -5.90
CA ASP A 40 -6.79 38.46 -7.15
C ASP A 40 -6.16 37.24 -7.85
N GLN A 41 -5.85 37.40 -9.14
CA GLN A 41 -5.22 36.38 -9.96
C GLN A 41 -4.11 36.97 -10.82
N LEU A 42 -2.99 36.26 -10.89
CA LEU A 42 -1.95 36.50 -11.90
C LEU A 42 -2.07 35.41 -12.97
N VAL A 43 -2.22 35.77 -14.25
CA VAL A 43 -2.49 34.83 -15.34
C VAL A 43 -1.38 34.92 -16.38
N SER A 44 -0.84 33.77 -16.80
CA SER A 44 0.24 33.76 -17.79
C SER A 44 -0.20 34.38 -19.12
N ALA A 45 0.75 34.91 -19.90
CA ALA A 45 0.45 35.59 -21.17
C ALA A 45 -0.38 34.74 -22.15
N SER A 46 -0.15 33.42 -22.17
CA SER A 46 -0.90 32.46 -23.01
C SER A 46 -2.22 31.99 -22.39
N ARG A 47 -2.53 32.43 -21.16
CA ARG A 47 -3.70 32.04 -20.37
C ARG A 47 -3.79 30.55 -20.04
N ASN A 48 -2.68 29.82 -20.14
CA ASN A 48 -2.62 28.40 -19.81
C ASN A 48 -2.53 28.16 -18.30
N PHE A 49 -1.98 29.13 -17.56
CA PHE A 49 -1.73 29.02 -16.13
C PHE A 49 -2.22 30.26 -15.39
N LYS A 50 -2.62 30.07 -14.14
CA LYS A 50 -2.94 31.15 -13.20
C LYS A 50 -2.35 30.88 -11.82
N LEU A 51 -2.02 31.94 -11.11
CA LEU A 51 -1.59 31.95 -9.72
C LEU A 51 -2.66 32.67 -8.90
N GLU A 52 -3.15 32.04 -7.84
CA GLU A 52 -4.18 32.61 -6.97
C GLU A 52 -4.10 32.00 -5.56
N PHE A 53 -4.68 32.71 -4.59
CA PHE A 53 -4.92 32.17 -3.25
C PHE A 53 -6.13 31.22 -3.27
N PHE A 54 -6.02 30.08 -2.59
CA PHE A 54 -7.06 29.05 -2.56
C PHE A 54 -7.15 28.39 -1.18
N THR A 55 -8.25 27.65 -1.00
CA THR A 55 -8.43 26.66 0.07
C THR A 55 -8.70 25.32 -0.64
N PRO A 56 -8.02 24.22 -0.28
CA PRO A 56 -8.27 22.90 -0.85
C PRO A 56 -9.77 22.53 -0.80
N SER A 57 -10.29 21.97 -1.89
CA SER A 57 -11.74 21.90 -2.21
C SER A 57 -12.62 21.15 -1.21
N SER A 58 -12.01 20.26 -0.44
CA SER A 58 -12.65 19.31 0.48
C SER A 58 -12.53 19.78 1.94
N MET A 59 -11.64 20.74 2.22
CA MET A 59 -11.60 21.54 3.45
C MET A 59 -12.60 22.72 3.45
N ARG A 60 -13.87 22.53 3.04
CA ARG A 60 -14.84 23.65 2.94
C ARG A 60 -15.15 24.37 4.26
N LYS A 61 -14.80 23.76 5.40
CA LYS A 61 -14.93 24.34 6.74
C LYS A 61 -13.64 25.04 7.23
N SER A 62 -12.53 24.91 6.51
CA SER A 62 -11.24 25.49 6.89
C SER A 62 -11.10 26.90 6.36
N SER A 63 -10.52 27.79 7.18
CA SER A 63 -10.09 29.11 6.74
C SER A 63 -8.65 29.12 6.22
N LYS A 64 -7.95 27.97 6.22
CA LYS A 64 -6.54 27.86 5.80
C LYS A 64 -6.40 28.27 4.32
N ARG A 65 -5.51 29.22 4.06
CA ARG A 65 -5.19 29.75 2.74
C ARG A 65 -3.78 29.38 2.30
N TYR A 66 -3.71 29.04 1.02
CA TYR A 66 -2.48 28.73 0.30
C TYR A 66 -2.43 29.52 -1.00
N ILE A 67 -1.24 29.79 -1.51
CA ILE A 67 -1.06 30.33 -2.85
C ILE A 67 -0.42 29.28 -3.75
N GLY A 68 -0.97 29.11 -4.95
CA GLY A 68 -0.50 28.08 -5.86
C GLY A 68 -0.75 28.40 -7.33
N VAL A 69 -0.01 27.70 -8.19
CA VAL A 69 -0.15 27.77 -9.66
C VAL A 69 -1.07 26.65 -10.11
N TRP A 70 -1.91 26.96 -11.10
CA TRP A 70 -2.95 26.08 -11.62
C TRP A 70 -2.97 26.12 -13.14
N TYR A 71 -3.39 25.02 -13.76
CA TYR A 71 -3.89 25.08 -15.12
C TYR A 71 -5.18 25.91 -15.17
N ASN A 72 -5.22 26.87 -16.08
CA ASN A 72 -6.38 27.72 -16.29
C ASN A 72 -7.34 27.06 -17.30
N LYS A 73 -8.05 26.00 -16.85
CA LYS A 73 -8.95 25.19 -17.68
C LYS A 73 -10.32 25.90 -17.87
N PRO A 74 -10.91 25.91 -19.09
CA PRO A 74 -12.28 26.37 -19.30
C PRO A 74 -13.29 25.53 -18.51
N LYS A 75 -14.24 26.18 -17.83
CA LYS A 75 -15.24 25.51 -16.98
C LYS A 75 -16.20 24.59 -17.76
N ASP A 76 -16.34 24.76 -19.07
CA ASP A 76 -17.31 24.04 -19.91
C ASP A 76 -16.84 22.66 -20.41
N ARG A 77 -15.58 22.27 -20.15
CA ARG A 77 -15.02 20.97 -20.58
C ARG A 77 -15.01 19.90 -19.48
N VAL A 78 -15.74 20.13 -18.38
CA VAL A 78 -15.90 19.16 -17.31
C VAL A 78 -16.87 18.07 -17.76
N LYS A 79 -16.36 16.93 -18.22
CA LYS A 79 -17.20 15.73 -18.40
C LYS A 79 -17.66 15.26 -17.02
N PHE A 80 -18.96 14.98 -16.89
CA PHE A 80 -19.52 14.32 -15.70
C PHE A 80 -18.73 13.03 -15.40
N GLY A 81 -18.15 12.95 -14.20
CA GLY A 81 -17.42 11.77 -13.72
C GLY A 81 -15.90 11.84 -13.79
N SER A 82 -15.32 12.79 -14.55
CA SER A 82 -13.89 13.12 -14.44
C SER A 82 -13.80 14.41 -13.63
N SER A 83 -13.35 14.33 -12.37
CA SER A 83 -12.97 15.54 -11.65
C SER A 83 -11.89 16.22 -12.51
N PRO A 84 -12.09 17.44 -13.04
CA PRO A 84 -10.96 18.17 -13.61
C PRO A 84 -9.92 18.18 -12.51
N SER A 85 -8.63 17.95 -12.80
CA SER A 85 -7.61 18.11 -11.77
C SER A 85 -7.66 19.55 -11.24
N THR A 86 -8.50 19.77 -10.23
CA THR A 86 -8.63 20.98 -9.42
C THR A 86 -7.52 20.91 -8.38
N LYS A 87 -6.32 20.59 -8.83
CA LYS A 87 -5.13 20.49 -8.00
C LYS A 87 -4.16 21.56 -8.45
N ALA A 88 -3.61 22.30 -7.49
CA ALA A 88 -2.49 23.19 -7.74
C ALA A 88 -1.31 22.36 -8.23
N VAL A 89 -0.69 22.77 -9.33
CA VAL A 89 0.53 22.13 -9.87
C VAL A 89 1.80 22.61 -9.14
N TRP A 90 1.66 23.65 -8.32
CA TRP A 90 2.71 24.16 -7.43
C TRP A 90 2.07 24.94 -6.27
N VAL A 91 2.60 24.83 -5.05
CA VAL A 91 2.10 25.51 -3.85
C VAL A 91 3.25 26.14 -3.07
N ALA A 92 3.20 27.45 -2.82
CA ALA A 92 4.31 28.18 -2.20
C ALA A 92 4.41 27.90 -0.68
N ASN A 93 3.33 28.15 0.05
CA ASN A 93 3.30 28.07 1.52
C ASN A 93 2.73 26.74 2.01
N ARG A 94 3.11 25.64 1.35
CA ARG A 94 2.48 24.32 1.56
C ARG A 94 2.54 23.82 3.02
N ASN A 95 3.58 24.20 3.76
CA ASN A 95 3.79 23.83 5.18
C ASN A 95 3.35 24.92 6.18
N ILE A 96 3.05 26.13 5.71
CA ILE A 96 2.73 27.29 6.56
C ILE A 96 1.40 27.89 6.04
N PRO A 97 0.25 27.28 6.38
CA PRO A 97 -1.05 27.83 5.99
C PRO A 97 -1.30 29.19 6.65
N ILE A 98 -2.00 30.06 5.94
CA ILE A 98 -2.45 31.35 6.48
C ILE A 98 -3.88 31.14 7.02
N LEU A 99 -4.17 31.60 8.23
CA LEU A 99 -5.40 31.23 8.95
C LEU A 99 -6.64 32.06 8.54
N ASP A 100 -6.46 33.09 7.73
CA ASP A 100 -7.51 34.00 7.29
C ASP A 100 -7.28 34.49 5.84
N LYS A 101 -8.08 35.47 5.41
CA LYS A 101 -7.99 36.08 4.06
C LYS A 101 -7.20 37.39 4.02
N SER A 102 -6.33 37.65 5.00
CA SER A 102 -5.49 38.86 5.05
C SER A 102 -4.28 38.79 4.10
N ALA A 103 -4.05 37.61 3.51
CA ALA A 103 -2.86 37.31 2.74
C ALA A 103 -2.68 38.22 1.51
N SER A 104 -1.43 38.62 1.28
CA SER A 104 -1.01 39.31 0.05
C SER A 104 0.39 38.87 -0.36
N LEU A 105 0.56 38.56 -1.64
CA LEU A 105 1.86 38.25 -2.23
C LEU A 105 2.50 39.55 -2.74
N ARG A 106 3.73 39.83 -2.29
CA ARG A 106 4.45 41.07 -2.64
C ARG A 106 5.94 40.81 -2.80
N ILE A 107 6.59 41.68 -3.56
CA ILE A 107 8.05 41.81 -3.53
C ILE A 107 8.40 42.82 -2.44
N ASP A 108 9.16 42.39 -1.43
CA ASP A 108 9.58 43.26 -0.34
C ASP A 108 10.53 44.34 -0.86
N SER A 109 10.20 45.61 -0.59
CA SER A 109 11.01 46.75 -1.03
C SER A 109 12.38 46.82 -0.35
N SER A 110 12.53 46.20 0.81
CA SER A 110 13.77 46.25 1.61
C SER A 110 14.86 45.31 1.09
N ASP A 111 14.50 44.14 0.57
CA ASP A 111 15.46 43.10 0.16
C ASP A 111 15.22 42.54 -1.25
N GLY A 112 14.14 42.95 -1.94
CA GLY A 112 13.81 42.54 -3.30
C GLY A 112 13.28 41.11 -3.42
N ASN A 113 12.98 40.43 -2.31
CA ASN A 113 12.49 39.05 -2.30
C ASN A 113 10.96 38.96 -2.40
N LEU A 114 10.48 37.87 -2.99
CA LEU A 114 9.07 37.50 -3.01
C LEU A 114 8.66 36.90 -1.66
N LYS A 115 7.64 37.48 -1.03
CA LYS A 115 7.12 37.06 0.28
C LYS A 115 5.59 37.12 0.32
N ILE A 116 5.01 36.36 1.24
CA ILE A 116 3.58 36.45 1.57
C ILE A 116 3.44 37.20 2.89
N PHE A 117 2.71 38.30 2.87
CA PHE A 117 2.37 39.09 4.04
C PHE A 117 0.97 38.72 4.51
N HIS A 118 0.78 38.57 5.82
CA HIS A 118 -0.51 38.32 6.47
C HIS A 118 -0.56 39.02 7.83
N ASP A 119 -1.76 39.18 8.39
CA ASP A 119 -2.02 40.11 9.48
C ASP A 119 -1.14 39.89 10.72
N GLY A 120 -0.38 40.93 11.09
CA GLY A 120 0.35 41.04 12.36
C GLY A 120 1.54 40.09 12.54
N GLU A 121 1.85 39.26 11.54
CA GLU A 121 2.86 38.22 11.63
C GLU A 121 4.06 38.45 10.71
N ASN A 122 5.11 37.66 10.90
CA ASN A 122 6.31 37.71 10.07
C ASN A 122 5.99 37.21 8.65
N PRO A 123 6.44 37.90 7.59
CA PRO A 123 6.18 37.46 6.23
C PRO A 123 6.76 36.07 5.93
N ILE A 124 6.00 35.26 5.20
CA ILE A 124 6.46 33.94 4.73
C ILE A 124 7.35 34.16 3.51
N GLN A 125 8.63 33.80 3.63
CA GLN A 125 9.62 33.92 2.57
C GLN A 125 9.38 32.88 1.47
N ILE A 126 9.27 33.29 0.19
CA ILE A 126 9.19 32.36 -0.96
C ILE A 126 10.54 32.25 -1.67
N SER A 127 11.18 33.39 -1.96
CA SER A 127 12.51 33.43 -2.60
C SER A 127 13.59 33.80 -1.59
N TRP A 128 14.84 33.37 -1.82
CA TRP A 128 15.98 33.83 -1.04
C TRP A 128 17.09 34.31 -1.97
N VAL A 129 17.21 35.62 -2.12
CA VAL A 129 18.16 36.28 -3.01
C VAL A 129 18.88 37.41 -2.27
N GLN A 130 20.17 37.58 -2.52
CA GLN A 130 20.99 38.63 -1.88
C GLN A 130 21.11 39.86 -2.78
N GLY A 131 20.85 41.04 -2.22
CA GLY A 131 21.14 42.33 -2.87
C GLY A 131 20.28 42.64 -4.10
N ALA A 132 19.11 42.03 -4.23
CA ALA A 132 18.26 42.19 -5.39
C ALA A 132 17.60 43.59 -5.42
N ARG A 133 17.68 44.28 -6.56
CA ARG A 133 17.06 45.58 -6.81
C ARG A 133 16.30 45.53 -8.13
N ASN A 134 15.30 46.38 -8.32
CA ASN A 134 14.48 46.42 -9.54
C ASN A 134 13.93 45.04 -9.94
N THR A 135 13.41 44.33 -8.94
CA THR A 135 12.91 42.98 -9.15
C THR A 135 11.47 43.00 -9.62
N SER A 136 11.14 42.00 -10.44
CA SER A 136 9.77 41.72 -10.83
C SER A 136 9.54 40.21 -10.87
N VAL A 137 8.29 39.82 -10.63
CA VAL A 137 7.86 38.43 -10.73
C VAL A 137 7.01 38.27 -11.97
N THR A 138 7.19 37.17 -12.71
CA THR A 138 6.40 36.86 -13.90
C THR A 138 5.96 35.40 -13.87
N LEU A 139 4.67 35.16 -14.14
CA LEU A 139 4.15 33.82 -14.40
C LEU A 139 4.27 33.50 -15.88
N LEU A 140 5.21 32.62 -16.23
CA LEU A 140 5.48 32.24 -17.61
C LEU A 140 4.39 31.33 -18.17
N GLN A 141 4.30 31.24 -19.50
CA GLN A 141 3.39 30.34 -20.21
C GLN A 141 3.60 28.85 -19.91
N THR A 142 4.75 28.49 -19.35
CA THR A 142 5.08 27.13 -18.89
C THR A 142 4.54 26.81 -17.50
N GLY A 143 4.01 27.80 -16.78
CA GLY A 143 3.62 27.67 -15.36
C GLY A 143 4.76 27.99 -14.38
N ASN A 144 5.96 28.30 -14.87
CA ASN A 144 7.08 28.70 -14.03
C ASN A 144 6.88 30.13 -13.50
N LEU A 145 6.94 30.31 -12.19
CA LEU A 145 6.90 31.62 -11.52
C LEU A 145 8.33 32.07 -11.30
N VAL A 146 8.74 33.16 -11.94
CA VAL A 146 10.14 33.57 -12.00
C VAL A 146 10.31 34.96 -11.39
N LEU A 147 11.19 35.08 -10.41
CA LEU A 147 11.69 36.35 -9.89
C LEU A 147 12.96 36.72 -10.67
N HIS A 148 12.96 37.90 -11.26
CA HIS A 148 14.10 38.39 -12.04
C HIS A 148 14.35 39.86 -11.81
N GLU A 149 15.62 40.25 -11.98
CA GLU A 149 16.04 41.64 -12.03
C GLU A 149 15.76 42.22 -13.42
N THR A 150 15.25 43.45 -13.47
CA THR A 150 14.94 44.14 -14.72
C THR A 150 15.88 45.30 -14.99
N HIS A 151 16.20 45.51 -16.26
CA HIS A 151 16.82 46.74 -16.74
C HIS A 151 15.81 47.90 -16.72
N LEU A 152 16.29 49.14 -16.80
CA LEU A 152 15.44 50.35 -16.85
C LEU A 152 14.46 50.37 -18.04
N ASN A 153 14.77 49.63 -19.11
CA ASN A 153 13.91 49.46 -20.28
C ASN A 153 12.87 48.33 -20.12
N GLY A 154 12.82 47.67 -18.96
CA GLY A 154 11.89 46.58 -18.65
C GLY A 154 12.32 45.19 -19.15
N SER A 155 13.49 45.03 -19.78
CA SER A 155 13.98 43.70 -20.19
C SER A 155 14.59 42.93 -19.01
N ILE A 156 14.51 41.60 -19.08
CA ILE A 156 15.07 40.70 -18.05
C ILE A 156 16.60 40.81 -18.09
N LYS A 157 17.21 41.12 -16.95
CA LYS A 157 18.67 41.18 -16.75
C LYS A 157 19.20 39.83 -16.27
N HIS A 158 18.74 39.38 -15.10
CA HIS A 158 19.14 38.11 -14.49
C HIS A 158 17.94 37.41 -13.84
N VAL A 159 17.83 36.10 -14.02
CA VAL A 159 16.89 35.27 -13.25
C VAL A 159 17.50 35.06 -11.87
N LEU A 160 16.75 35.40 -10.83
CA LEU A 160 17.20 35.34 -9.44
C LEU A 160 16.64 34.12 -8.71
N TRP A 161 15.40 33.74 -9.00
CA TRP A 161 14.73 32.58 -8.42
C TRP A 161 13.60 32.10 -9.35
N GLN A 162 13.28 30.81 -9.32
CA GLN A 162 12.18 30.24 -10.07
C GLN A 162 11.49 29.08 -9.33
N SER A 163 10.16 28.95 -9.49
CA SER A 163 9.39 27.88 -8.84
C SER A 163 9.75 26.49 -9.33
N PHE A 164 10.23 26.36 -10.57
CA PHE A 164 10.66 25.07 -11.13
C PHE A 164 11.88 24.45 -10.43
N ASP A 165 12.65 25.25 -9.68
CA ASP A 165 13.73 24.72 -8.83
C ASP A 165 13.21 24.16 -7.50
N TYR A 166 11.97 24.48 -7.12
CA TYR A 166 11.34 24.05 -5.88
C TYR A 166 9.98 23.38 -6.17
N PRO A 167 9.98 22.23 -6.88
CA PRO A 167 8.77 21.45 -7.16
C PRO A 167 7.99 21.11 -5.89
N THR A 168 6.66 20.98 -6.01
CA THR A 168 5.84 20.34 -4.97
C THR A 168 5.66 18.86 -5.27
N ASP A 169 4.51 18.46 -5.76
CA ASP A 169 4.10 17.08 -6.02
C ASP A 169 3.86 16.81 -7.51
N THR A 170 3.96 17.86 -8.35
CA THR A 170 3.69 17.80 -9.79
C THR A 170 4.94 18.17 -10.59
N LEU A 171 5.15 17.44 -11.69
CA LEU A 171 6.14 17.69 -12.72
C LEU A 171 5.45 18.18 -13.99
N LEU A 172 5.76 19.41 -14.40
CA LEU A 172 5.31 20.03 -15.64
C LEU A 172 6.37 19.91 -16.75
N PRO A 173 6.01 20.12 -18.03
CA PRO A 173 7.00 20.17 -19.10
C PRO A 173 8.01 21.29 -18.85
N GLY A 174 9.30 20.97 -18.99
CA GLY A 174 10.40 21.89 -18.72
C GLY A 174 10.94 21.86 -17.28
N MET A 175 10.26 21.17 -16.35
CA MET A 175 10.79 20.88 -15.03
C MET A 175 11.81 19.73 -15.06
N LYS A 176 12.62 19.65 -14.00
CA LYS A 176 13.68 18.65 -13.84
C LYS A 176 13.38 17.78 -12.62
N VAL A 177 13.73 16.51 -12.68
CA VAL A 177 13.86 15.62 -11.51
C VAL A 177 15.28 15.07 -11.51
N GLY A 178 16.08 15.36 -10.50
CA GLY A 178 17.49 15.01 -10.50
C GLY A 178 18.32 15.88 -9.55
N ILE A 179 19.54 16.22 -9.96
CA ILE A 179 20.50 16.96 -9.14
C ILE A 179 21.33 17.93 -9.97
N ASN A 180 21.56 19.12 -9.40
CA ASN A 180 22.59 20.04 -9.82
C ASN A 180 23.91 19.64 -9.13
N LEU A 181 24.90 19.23 -9.91
CA LEU A 181 26.20 18.77 -9.40
C LEU A 181 27.07 19.91 -8.87
N GLN A 182 26.79 21.16 -9.25
CA GLN A 182 27.55 22.33 -8.81
C GLN A 182 27.09 22.82 -7.43
N THR A 183 25.77 22.85 -7.20
CA THR A 183 25.18 23.36 -5.96
C THR A 183 24.76 22.26 -4.98
N GLY A 184 24.70 21.01 -5.43
CA GLY A 184 24.12 19.89 -4.68
C GLY A 184 22.60 19.92 -4.60
N HIS A 185 21.94 20.90 -5.22
CA HIS A 185 20.49 21.07 -5.18
C HIS A 185 19.79 19.91 -5.88
N GLN A 186 18.81 19.31 -5.20
CA GLN A 186 18.04 18.18 -5.73
C GLN A 186 16.65 18.65 -6.15
N TRP A 187 16.25 18.25 -7.36
CA TRP A 187 14.87 18.39 -7.82
C TRP A 187 14.15 17.04 -7.63
N PHE A 188 13.14 17.02 -6.78
CA PHE A 188 12.33 15.84 -6.50
C PHE A 188 10.89 16.26 -6.23
N LEU A 189 9.93 15.37 -6.48
CA LEU A 189 8.54 15.60 -6.12
C LEU A 189 8.29 15.05 -4.73
N GLN A 190 7.40 15.68 -3.98
CA GLN A 190 6.91 15.21 -2.69
C GLN A 190 5.41 15.40 -2.61
N SER A 191 4.70 14.30 -2.38
CA SER A 191 3.23 14.25 -2.31
C SER A 191 2.66 15.24 -1.31
N TRP A 192 1.38 15.54 -1.43
CA TRP A 192 0.63 16.17 -0.36
C TRP A 192 0.52 15.20 0.84
N LEU A 193 0.27 15.75 2.03
CA LEU A 193 0.17 14.96 3.26
C LEU A 193 -1.10 14.10 3.24
N THR A 194 -2.20 14.70 2.83
CA THR A 194 -3.49 14.07 2.52
C THR A 194 -4.01 14.64 1.20
N ASP A 195 -5.15 14.17 0.70
CA ASP A 195 -5.86 14.79 -0.43
C ASP A 195 -6.16 16.27 -0.21
N ASP A 196 -6.32 16.63 1.06
CA ASP A 196 -6.81 17.94 1.49
C ASP A 196 -5.72 18.85 2.05
N CYS A 197 -4.58 18.29 2.45
CA CYS A 197 -3.50 19.00 3.13
C CYS A 197 -2.25 19.07 2.25
N PRO A 198 -1.93 20.22 1.63
CA PRO A 198 -0.80 20.36 0.72
C PRO A 198 0.57 20.27 1.40
N ALA A 199 0.61 20.22 2.73
CA ALA A 199 1.83 20.02 3.50
C ALA A 199 2.64 18.83 2.97
N GLN A 200 3.94 18.82 3.26
CA GLN A 200 4.84 17.77 2.81
C GLN A 200 4.36 16.39 3.27
N GLY A 201 4.01 15.55 2.30
CA GLY A 201 3.61 14.17 2.52
C GLY A 201 4.78 13.22 2.55
N ARG A 202 4.43 11.94 2.61
CA ARG A 202 5.37 10.83 2.87
C ARG A 202 5.98 10.20 1.63
N TYR A 203 5.40 10.45 0.45
CA TYR A 203 5.92 9.92 -0.79
C TYR A 203 6.81 10.94 -1.48
N THR A 204 8.01 10.52 -1.88
CA THR A 204 8.91 11.34 -2.71
C THR A 204 9.24 10.61 -3.99
N VAL A 205 9.43 11.36 -5.07
CA VAL A 205 9.81 10.85 -6.39
C VAL A 205 11.04 11.58 -6.86
N GLY A 206 12.08 10.85 -7.22
CA GLY A 206 13.39 11.42 -7.51
C GLY A 206 14.32 10.41 -8.16
N MET A 207 15.56 10.82 -8.34
CA MET A 207 16.62 9.95 -8.86
C MET A 207 17.50 9.45 -7.72
N ASP A 208 17.77 8.13 -7.71
CA ASP A 208 18.82 7.58 -6.89
C ASP A 208 20.19 8.00 -7.47
N GLN A 209 21.09 8.53 -6.65
CA GLN A 209 22.41 8.96 -7.09
C GLN A 209 23.29 7.79 -7.55
N ASN A 210 23.00 6.57 -7.06
CA ASN A 210 23.75 5.35 -7.38
C ASN A 210 23.21 4.63 -8.62
N VAL A 211 21.97 4.91 -9.02
CA VAL A 211 21.31 4.24 -10.15
C VAL A 211 20.98 5.28 -11.22
N THR A 212 21.70 5.21 -12.34
CA THR A 212 21.48 6.14 -13.44
C THR A 212 20.20 5.82 -14.21
N ASN A 213 19.57 6.87 -14.75
CA ASN A 213 18.50 6.76 -15.74
C ASN A 213 17.25 5.98 -15.28
N GLN A 214 16.88 6.15 -14.01
CA GLN A 214 15.69 5.57 -13.36
C GLN A 214 15.09 6.58 -12.37
N LEU A 215 13.78 6.56 -12.19
CA LEU A 215 13.08 7.23 -11.09
C LEU A 215 12.70 6.23 -10.01
N THR A 216 12.81 6.67 -8.77
CA THR A 216 12.44 5.90 -7.59
C THR A 216 11.37 6.66 -6.82
N VAL A 217 10.38 5.91 -6.33
CA VAL A 217 9.39 6.38 -5.38
C VAL A 217 9.80 5.87 -4.01
N TRP A 218 9.98 6.79 -3.06
CA TRP A 218 10.21 6.44 -1.66
C TRP A 218 9.00 6.76 -0.82
N ARG A 219 8.76 5.96 0.21
CA ARG A 219 7.79 6.20 1.26
C ARG A 219 8.54 6.33 2.59
N ARG A 220 8.53 7.52 3.19
CA ARG A 220 9.29 7.84 4.43
C ARG A 220 10.77 7.42 4.33
N GLY A 221 11.38 7.66 3.18
CA GLY A 221 12.78 7.32 2.89
C GLY A 221 13.05 5.85 2.51
N GLN A 222 12.08 4.95 2.64
CA GLN A 222 12.21 3.57 2.17
C GLN A 222 11.77 3.46 0.72
N VAL A 223 12.51 2.69 -0.09
CA VAL A 223 12.13 2.43 -1.49
C VAL A 223 10.78 1.72 -1.52
N ASP A 224 9.78 2.35 -2.14
CA ASP A 224 8.48 1.74 -2.41
C ASP A 224 8.52 1.00 -3.73
N ARG A 225 8.86 1.71 -4.82
CA ARG A 225 8.93 1.16 -6.17
C ARG A 225 9.82 1.98 -7.08
N THR A 226 10.19 1.40 -8.22
CA THR A 226 11.01 2.09 -9.23
C THR A 226 10.30 2.11 -10.58
N SER A 227 10.64 3.08 -11.42
CA SER A 227 10.17 3.14 -12.81
C SER A 227 10.77 2.04 -13.69
N GLY A 228 11.77 1.31 -13.21
CA GLY A 228 12.70 0.59 -14.09
C GLY A 228 13.57 1.56 -14.91
N HIS A 229 14.58 1.02 -15.60
CA HIS A 229 15.44 1.84 -16.46
C HIS A 229 14.66 2.46 -17.62
N LEU A 230 15.02 3.69 -17.98
CA LEU A 230 14.50 4.38 -19.13
C LEU A 230 15.14 3.84 -20.42
N LEU A 231 14.32 3.35 -21.34
CA LEU A 231 14.74 2.83 -22.65
C LEU A 231 13.87 3.48 -23.74
N ASN A 232 14.49 4.04 -24.77
CA ASN A 232 13.81 4.66 -25.91
C ASN A 232 12.75 5.73 -25.53
N GLY A 233 12.97 6.44 -24.42
CA GLY A 233 12.07 7.48 -23.93
C GLY A 233 10.87 6.98 -23.14
N GLN A 234 10.83 5.71 -22.76
CA GLN A 234 9.83 5.12 -21.88
C GLN A 234 10.47 4.32 -20.75
N PHE A 235 9.85 4.36 -19.58
CA PHE A 235 10.28 3.58 -18.43
C PHE A 235 9.72 2.16 -18.51
N LYS A 236 10.49 1.17 -18.09
CA LYS A 236 10.08 -0.24 -18.15
C LYS A 236 8.77 -0.52 -17.39
N SER A 237 8.55 0.15 -16.26
CA SER A 237 7.43 -0.12 -15.34
C SER A 237 6.36 0.96 -15.33
N TRP A 238 6.54 2.06 -16.08
CA TRP A 238 5.54 3.13 -16.19
C TRP A 238 5.06 3.23 -17.63
N ASP A 239 3.77 2.95 -17.85
CA ASP A 239 3.14 3.06 -19.17
C ASP A 239 2.37 4.37 -19.24
N VAL A 240 2.99 5.37 -19.88
CA VAL A 240 2.42 6.71 -20.01
C VAL A 240 2.31 7.08 -21.47
N ARG A 241 1.11 6.92 -22.04
CA ARG A 241 0.89 7.17 -23.47
C ARG A 241 1.18 8.62 -23.83
N GLY A 242 2.01 8.78 -24.85
CA GLY A 242 2.43 10.05 -25.47
C GLY A 242 3.29 10.96 -24.59
N TYR A 243 3.76 10.50 -23.43
CA TYR A 243 4.87 11.11 -22.71
C TYR A 243 6.17 10.47 -23.17
N LYS A 244 7.18 11.29 -23.47
CA LYS A 244 8.52 10.87 -23.89
C LYS A 244 9.55 11.46 -22.94
N PHE A 245 10.13 10.58 -22.12
CA PHE A 245 11.11 10.95 -21.12
C PHE A 245 12.52 11.03 -21.72
N ARG A 246 13.37 11.85 -21.11
CA ARG A 246 14.77 12.02 -21.48
C ARG A 246 15.60 12.11 -20.22
N TYR A 247 16.73 11.41 -20.23
CA TYR A 247 17.76 11.55 -19.21
C TYR A 247 18.91 12.38 -19.77
N ILE A 248 19.28 13.42 -19.03
CA ILE A 248 20.36 14.34 -19.36
C ILE A 248 21.40 14.20 -18.25
N SER A 249 22.66 14.01 -18.65
CA SER A 249 23.81 13.93 -17.76
C SER A 249 24.97 14.68 -18.37
N ASN A 250 25.40 15.75 -17.73
CA ASN A 250 26.58 16.53 -18.09
C ASN A 250 27.38 16.89 -16.83
N GLU A 251 28.44 17.70 -16.98
CA GLU A 251 29.31 18.10 -15.86
C GLU A 251 28.61 18.95 -14.79
N ARG A 252 27.49 19.58 -15.13
CA ARG A 252 26.76 20.50 -14.25
C ARG A 252 25.55 19.86 -13.60
N GLU A 253 24.87 18.95 -14.29
CA GLU A 253 23.58 18.43 -13.84
C GLU A 253 23.27 17.04 -14.39
N LYS A 254 22.50 16.28 -13.60
CA LYS A 254 21.93 14.99 -13.98
C LYS A 254 20.44 15.02 -13.67
N TYR A 255 19.59 14.87 -14.67
CA TYR A 255 18.15 14.92 -14.45
C TYR A 255 17.35 14.19 -15.53
N ILE A 256 16.13 13.86 -15.15
CA ILE A 256 15.08 13.38 -16.03
C ILE A 256 14.11 14.53 -16.28
N SER A 257 13.70 14.66 -17.53
CA SER A 257 12.63 15.54 -17.99
C SER A 257 11.75 14.80 -18.98
N TYR A 258 10.60 15.36 -19.32
CA TYR A 258 9.74 14.79 -20.35
C TYR A 258 9.26 15.84 -21.35
N SER A 259 8.92 15.34 -22.52
CA SER A 259 8.16 16.04 -23.57
C SER A 259 6.89 15.25 -23.85
N VAL A 260 5.85 15.90 -24.36
CA VAL A 260 4.61 15.23 -24.79
C VAL A 260 4.45 15.28 -26.31
N SER A 261 3.78 14.27 -26.87
CA SER A 261 3.38 14.27 -28.29
C SER A 261 2.48 15.46 -28.60
N GLU A 262 2.56 15.99 -29.81
CA GLU A 262 1.68 17.06 -30.30
C GLU A 262 0.21 16.65 -30.27
N ASP A 263 -0.10 15.35 -30.23
CA ASP A 263 -1.46 14.81 -30.14
C ASP A 263 -2.07 14.91 -28.73
N ILE A 264 -1.26 15.14 -27.68
CA ILE A 264 -1.70 15.31 -26.28
C ILE A 264 -1.81 16.81 -25.98
N THR A 265 -2.99 17.38 -26.23
CA THR A 265 -3.12 18.85 -26.33
C THR A 265 -3.81 19.55 -25.16
N SER A 266 -4.24 18.87 -24.09
CA SER A 266 -5.00 19.59 -23.07
C SER A 266 -4.10 20.19 -21.98
N TYR A 267 -3.50 19.43 -21.06
CA TYR A 267 -2.79 20.02 -19.90
C TYR A 267 -1.75 19.06 -19.28
N PRO A 268 -0.63 18.75 -19.96
CA PRO A 268 0.27 17.66 -19.59
C PRO A 268 0.90 17.85 -18.20
N MET A 269 0.81 16.84 -17.34
CA MET A 269 1.43 16.85 -16.02
C MET A 269 1.64 15.42 -15.54
N LEU A 270 2.62 15.22 -14.67
CA LEU A 270 2.78 13.99 -13.89
C LEU A 270 2.80 14.37 -12.42
N ALA A 271 1.99 13.73 -11.58
CA ALA A 271 1.94 14.05 -10.16
C ALA A 271 2.03 12.79 -9.29
N ILE A 272 2.63 12.94 -8.11
CA ILE A 272 2.57 11.95 -7.04
C ILE A 272 1.47 12.37 -6.06
N ASP A 273 0.45 11.54 -5.91
CA ASP A 273 -0.66 11.82 -5.02
C ASP A 273 -0.38 11.37 -3.58
N TRP A 274 -1.21 11.81 -2.63
CA TRP A 274 -1.02 11.60 -1.18
C TRP A 274 -1.01 10.12 -0.75
N ASP A 275 -1.70 9.26 -1.51
CA ASP A 275 -1.76 7.81 -1.36
C ASP A 275 -0.54 7.11 -2.01
N GLY A 276 0.31 7.88 -2.68
CA GLY A 276 1.47 7.41 -3.39
C GLY A 276 1.19 7.00 -4.83
N SER A 277 -0.02 7.19 -5.37
CA SER A 277 -0.35 6.95 -6.77
C SER A 277 0.35 7.96 -7.69
N LEU A 278 0.91 7.49 -8.81
CA LEU A 278 1.46 8.39 -9.83
C LEU A 278 0.40 8.59 -10.89
N ILE A 279 -0.02 9.84 -11.10
CA ILE A 279 -1.12 10.17 -12.01
C ILE A 279 -0.66 11.10 -13.13
N ASP A 280 -1.32 11.02 -14.28
CA ASP A 280 -1.17 12.00 -15.37
C ASP A 280 -2.26 13.07 -15.38
N ASP A 281 -2.32 13.85 -16.46
CA ASP A 281 -3.31 14.91 -16.68
C ASP A 281 -4.76 14.43 -16.77
N ARG A 282 -4.98 13.14 -17.08
CA ARG A 282 -6.29 12.50 -17.11
C ARG A 282 -6.70 11.94 -15.74
N GLY A 283 -5.79 11.96 -14.76
CA GLY A 283 -5.97 11.30 -13.47
C GLY A 283 -5.79 9.78 -13.57
N GLU A 284 -5.23 9.27 -14.67
CA GLU A 284 -4.95 7.84 -14.83
C GLU A 284 -3.65 7.49 -14.10
N SER A 285 -3.64 6.35 -13.40
CA SER A 285 -2.42 5.86 -12.75
C SER A 285 -1.41 5.35 -13.79
N ILE A 286 -0.17 5.84 -13.73
CA ILE A 286 0.84 5.66 -14.78
C ILE A 286 1.94 4.64 -14.47
N GLY A 287 1.85 3.94 -13.34
CA GLY A 287 2.89 2.99 -12.93
C GLY A 287 2.33 1.82 -12.16
N SER A 288 3.22 0.88 -11.84
CA SER A 288 2.90 -0.15 -10.86
C SER A 288 2.43 0.51 -9.56
N CYS A 289 1.42 -0.08 -8.99
CA CYS A 289 0.80 0.44 -7.79
C CYS A 289 1.72 0.24 -6.57
N SER A 290 1.54 1.07 -5.53
CA SER A 290 2.42 1.06 -4.35
C SER A 290 2.46 -0.33 -3.71
N VAL A 291 3.65 -0.77 -3.29
CA VAL A 291 3.84 -2.05 -2.58
C VAL A 291 3.13 -2.00 -1.21
N PHE A 292 2.85 -0.80 -0.72
CA PHE A 292 2.08 -0.55 0.49
C PHE A 292 0.56 -0.43 0.23
N HIS A 293 0.09 -0.52 -1.00
CA HIS A 293 -1.33 -0.43 -1.35
C HIS A 293 -1.99 -1.82 -1.38
N GLU A 294 -3.24 -1.90 -0.90
CA GLU A 294 -3.97 -3.17 -0.63
C GLU A 294 -4.10 -4.10 -1.83
N TYR A 295 -4.16 -3.53 -3.03
CA TYR A 295 -4.60 -4.24 -4.23
C TYR A 295 -3.45 -4.65 -5.17
N CYS A 296 -2.19 -4.38 -4.80
CA CYS A 296 -1.11 -4.29 -5.79
C CYS A 296 0.01 -5.31 -5.63
N GLY A 297 -0.14 -6.21 -4.67
CA GLY A 297 0.67 -7.40 -4.47
C GLY A 297 0.15 -8.17 -3.25
N SER A 298 0.43 -9.46 -3.19
CA SER A 298 -0.13 -10.49 -2.31
C SER A 298 0.10 -10.31 -0.80
N TYR A 299 -0.15 -9.14 -0.24
CA TYR A 299 -0.47 -9.04 1.18
C TYR A 299 -1.93 -9.51 1.34
N GLU A 300 -2.14 -10.84 1.25
CA GLU A 300 -2.98 -11.46 2.25
C GLU A 300 -2.53 -10.87 3.58
N ARG A 301 -3.45 -10.42 4.43
CA ARG A 301 -3.06 -10.06 5.79
C ARG A 301 -2.13 -11.15 6.29
N MET A 302 -0.98 -10.79 6.87
CA MET A 302 -0.09 -11.77 7.50
C MET A 302 -0.85 -12.68 8.50
N CYS A 303 -2.06 -12.26 8.87
CA CYS A 303 -2.96 -12.80 9.87
C CYS A 303 -4.24 -13.46 9.32
N SER A 304 -4.57 -13.37 8.02
CA SER A 304 -5.84 -13.89 7.46
C SER A 304 -5.73 -14.24 5.98
N SER A 305 -6.14 -15.47 5.63
CA SER A 305 -6.35 -15.94 4.26
C SER A 305 -7.61 -15.35 3.59
N VAL A 306 -8.45 -14.64 4.36
CA VAL A 306 -9.62 -13.92 3.88
C VAL A 306 -9.26 -12.45 3.67
N SER A 307 -9.52 -11.94 2.47
CA SER A 307 -9.43 -10.51 2.16
C SER A 307 -10.35 -9.73 3.09
N SER A 308 -9.77 -8.81 3.87
CA SER A 308 -10.48 -7.91 4.78
C SER A 308 -10.12 -6.48 4.40
N TYR A 309 -11.12 -5.61 4.33
CA TYR A 309 -10.93 -4.18 4.06
C TYR A 309 -11.48 -3.37 5.22
N PHE A 310 -11.27 -2.06 5.21
CA PHE A 310 -11.82 -1.17 6.25
C PHE A 310 -13.01 -0.37 5.71
N VAL A 311 -14.03 -0.21 6.53
CA VAL A 311 -15.23 0.60 6.26
C VAL A 311 -15.29 1.72 7.28
N SER A 312 -15.53 2.95 6.83
CA SER A 312 -15.72 4.07 7.74
C SER A 312 -17.14 4.09 8.32
N THR A 313 -17.21 4.39 9.60
CA THR A 313 -18.46 4.60 10.36
C THR A 313 -18.27 5.75 11.34
N ILE A 314 -19.36 6.37 11.79
CA ILE A 314 -19.32 7.51 12.73
C ILE A 314 -19.83 7.04 14.09
N GLY A 315 -18.99 7.14 15.12
CA GLY A 315 -19.38 6.74 16.47
C GLY A 315 -18.21 6.74 17.45
N LEU A 316 -18.25 5.80 18.39
CA LEU A 316 -17.29 5.65 19.48
C LEU A 316 -16.89 4.17 19.63
N MET A 317 -15.75 3.91 20.28
CA MET A 317 -15.35 2.55 20.67
C MET A 317 -15.55 2.39 22.19
N SER A 318 -15.97 1.20 22.62
CA SER A 318 -16.25 0.88 24.03
C SER A 318 -15.03 0.92 24.96
N GLY A 319 -13.82 1.08 24.41
CA GLY A 319 -12.55 1.17 25.16
C GLY A 319 -11.56 2.17 24.55
N SER A 320 -10.53 2.52 25.32
CA SER A 320 -9.44 3.38 24.85
C SER A 320 -8.56 2.65 23.84
N GLY A 321 -8.25 3.30 22.72
CA GLY A 321 -7.32 2.76 21.74
C GLY A 321 -5.87 3.06 22.12
N ILE A 322 -4.94 2.39 21.44
CA ILE A 322 -3.52 2.72 21.52
C ILE A 322 -3.29 3.96 20.66
N LYS A 323 -3.01 5.10 21.31
CA LYS A 323 -2.65 6.35 20.64
C LYS A 323 -1.16 6.38 20.34
N PHE A 324 -0.82 6.57 19.08
CA PHE A 324 0.56 6.79 18.66
C PHE A 324 0.97 8.24 18.93
N ARG A 325 2.28 8.50 19.03
CA ARG A 325 2.79 9.83 19.37
C ARG A 325 2.48 10.80 18.23
N GLU A 326 2.02 12.00 18.57
CA GLU A 326 1.77 13.08 17.59
C GLU A 326 3.03 13.45 16.79
N SER A 327 4.22 13.33 17.42
CA SER A 327 5.53 13.54 16.78
C SER A 327 5.77 12.68 15.54
N ASP A 328 5.07 11.56 15.42
CA ASP A 328 5.28 10.63 14.31
C ASP A 328 4.62 11.12 13.00
N ASN A 329 3.81 12.20 13.08
CA ASN A 329 3.10 12.83 11.96
C ASN A 329 2.45 11.78 11.04
N MET A 330 1.72 10.83 11.64
CA MET A 330 1.08 9.74 10.92
C MET A 330 -0.19 10.26 10.24
N THR A 331 -0.34 9.91 8.97
CA THR A 331 -1.61 10.11 8.26
C THR A 331 -2.57 8.98 8.60
N LEU A 332 -3.86 9.17 8.31
CA LEU A 332 -4.88 8.15 8.45
C LEU A 332 -4.51 6.83 7.73
N ASP A 333 -3.87 6.89 6.56
CA ASP A 333 -3.40 5.69 5.85
C ASP A 333 -2.13 5.06 6.47
N ASP A 334 -1.27 5.84 7.14
CA ASP A 334 -0.23 5.24 8.00
C ASP A 334 -0.86 4.45 9.15
N CYS A 335 -1.95 4.99 9.72
CA CYS A 335 -2.70 4.35 10.78
C CYS A 335 -3.36 3.06 10.30
N ARG A 336 -4.00 3.13 9.12
CA ARG A 336 -4.54 1.98 8.39
C ARG A 336 -3.49 0.89 8.19
N LEU A 337 -2.31 1.23 7.71
CA LEU A 337 -1.24 0.25 7.48
C LEU A 337 -0.71 -0.37 8.77
N LYS A 338 -0.61 0.40 9.85
CA LYS A 338 -0.27 -0.14 11.17
C LYS A 338 -1.33 -1.11 11.67
N CYS A 339 -2.60 -0.74 11.53
CA CYS A 339 -3.72 -1.59 11.87
C CYS A 339 -3.72 -2.87 11.01
N PHE A 340 -3.58 -2.73 9.69
CA PHE A 340 -3.56 -3.84 8.74
C PHE A 340 -2.42 -4.82 8.99
N LYS A 341 -1.26 -4.34 9.44
CA LYS A 341 -0.11 -5.18 9.83
C LYS A 341 -0.26 -5.82 11.22
N ASN A 342 -1.18 -5.34 12.06
CA ASN A 342 -1.41 -5.87 13.39
C ASN A 342 -2.63 -6.80 13.38
N CYS A 343 -2.41 -8.10 13.56
CA CYS A 343 -3.46 -9.14 13.55
C CYS A 343 -4.59 -8.94 14.57
N PHE A 344 -4.31 -8.20 15.64
CA PHE A 344 -5.29 -7.93 16.67
C PHE A 344 -6.09 -6.66 16.42
N CYS A 345 -5.66 -5.81 15.48
CA CYS A 345 -6.37 -4.59 15.17
C CYS A 345 -7.76 -4.91 14.61
N VAL A 346 -8.77 -4.15 15.02
CA VAL A 346 -10.14 -4.22 14.49
C VAL A 346 -10.67 -2.86 14.02
N ALA A 347 -10.05 -1.76 14.45
CA ALA A 347 -10.42 -0.43 14.01
C ALA A 347 -9.27 0.56 14.17
N TYR A 348 -9.31 1.66 13.42
CA TYR A 348 -8.41 2.79 13.58
C TYR A 348 -9.11 4.12 13.28
N ALA A 349 -8.55 5.23 13.76
CA ALA A 349 -9.06 6.57 13.50
C ALA A 349 -7.93 7.61 13.61
N ALA A 350 -8.12 8.75 12.94
CA ALA A 350 -7.31 9.93 13.19
C ALA A 350 -7.57 10.49 14.60
N THR A 351 -6.54 11.07 15.22
CA THR A 351 -6.69 11.81 16.48
C THR A 351 -6.91 13.29 16.24
N ASN A 352 -6.47 13.81 15.09
CA ASN A 352 -6.72 15.17 14.64
C ASN A 352 -7.66 15.17 13.42
N PRO A 353 -8.92 15.61 13.58
CA PRO A 353 -9.90 15.63 12.49
C PRO A 353 -9.74 16.83 11.53
N GLU A 354 -8.85 17.80 11.80
CA GLU A 354 -8.69 18.96 10.90
C GLU A 354 -7.96 18.63 9.60
N ASN A 355 -7.11 17.61 9.62
CA ASN A 355 -6.21 17.25 8.54
C ASN A 355 -5.97 15.73 8.46
N ASP A 356 -6.79 14.94 9.15
CA ASP A 356 -6.73 13.48 9.22
C ASP A 356 -5.36 12.93 9.58
N THR A 357 -4.71 13.56 10.57
CA THR A 357 -3.43 13.11 11.12
C THR A 357 -3.53 12.59 12.55
N GLY A 358 -2.44 11.97 12.99
CA GLY A 358 -2.38 11.19 14.21
C GLY A 358 -3.07 9.83 14.03
N CYS A 359 -2.90 8.97 15.03
CA CYS A 359 -3.33 7.58 14.90
C CYS A 359 -3.73 7.00 16.25
N GLU A 360 -4.96 6.50 16.31
CA GLU A 360 -5.45 5.67 17.39
C GLU A 360 -5.94 4.35 16.82
N VAL A 361 -5.52 3.24 17.42
CA VAL A 361 -5.82 1.89 16.94
C VAL A 361 -6.47 1.07 18.06
N TRP A 362 -7.53 0.35 17.72
CA TRP A 362 -8.24 -0.55 18.64
C TRP A 362 -8.02 -2.01 18.27
N SER A 363 -7.93 -2.83 19.31
CA SER A 363 -7.71 -4.28 19.19
C SER A 363 -8.98 -5.08 19.49
N ARG A 364 -8.97 -6.38 19.13
CA ARG A 364 -10.03 -7.34 19.47
C ARG A 364 -10.40 -7.26 20.96
N GLY A 365 -11.70 -7.31 21.24
CA GLY A 365 -12.25 -7.11 22.59
C GLY A 365 -12.82 -5.70 22.82
N THR A 366 -12.73 -4.82 21.82
CA THR A 366 -13.44 -3.53 21.80
C THR A 366 -14.62 -3.61 20.84
N GLU A 367 -15.69 -2.90 21.16
CA GLU A 367 -16.94 -2.88 20.40
C GLU A 367 -17.23 -1.46 19.91
N PHE A 368 -17.78 -1.37 18.70
CA PHE A 368 -18.25 -0.10 18.17
C PHE A 368 -19.61 0.25 18.76
N ILE A 369 -19.76 1.51 19.15
CA ILE A 369 -20.96 2.08 19.73
C ILE A 369 -21.42 3.19 18.78
N GLU A 370 -22.58 2.99 18.17
CA GLU A 370 -23.26 4.06 17.42
C GLU A 370 -23.61 5.20 18.39
N SER A 371 -23.12 6.40 18.09
CA SER A 371 -23.40 7.59 18.88
C SER A 371 -23.66 8.77 17.95
N TYR A 372 -24.79 9.42 18.17
CA TYR A 372 -25.21 10.63 17.46
C TYR A 372 -24.96 11.91 18.28
N ASP A 373 -24.30 11.78 19.43
CA ASP A 373 -23.96 12.90 20.29
C ASP A 373 -22.70 13.61 19.74
N GLY A 374 -22.54 14.89 20.06
CA GLY A 374 -21.49 15.77 19.49
C GLY A 374 -20.02 15.41 19.76
N ASN A 375 -19.75 14.22 20.31
CA ASN A 375 -18.41 13.65 20.52
C ASN A 375 -18.09 12.49 19.54
N ASN A 376 -18.92 12.25 18.53
CA ASN A 376 -18.67 11.23 17.53
C ASN A 376 -17.54 11.61 16.56
N ARG A 377 -16.79 10.62 16.09
CA ARG A 377 -15.76 10.80 15.05
C ARG A 377 -15.83 9.66 14.05
N GLU A 378 -15.19 9.87 12.90
CA GLU A 378 -15.02 8.82 11.90
C GLU A 378 -14.03 7.76 12.40
N ILE A 379 -14.45 6.50 12.33
CA ILE A 379 -13.70 5.32 12.75
C ILE A 379 -13.74 4.32 11.60
N HIS A 380 -12.57 3.82 11.22
CA HIS A 380 -12.42 2.82 10.17
C HIS A 380 -12.38 1.45 10.79
N MET A 381 -13.46 0.70 10.64
CA MET A 381 -13.60 -0.65 11.18
C MET A 381 -13.24 -1.69 10.14
N GLU A 382 -12.57 -2.74 10.59
CA GLU A 382 -12.30 -3.91 9.80
C GLU A 382 -13.61 -4.61 9.41
N PHE A 383 -13.75 -4.87 8.12
CA PHE A 383 -14.82 -5.64 7.55
C PHE A 383 -14.27 -6.88 6.84
N ILE A 384 -14.75 -8.04 7.25
CA ILE A 384 -14.47 -9.32 6.60
C ILE A 384 -15.74 -9.71 5.83
N PRO A 385 -15.76 -9.69 4.48
CA PRO A 385 -16.88 -10.19 3.72
C PRO A 385 -17.10 -11.68 4.04
N GLN A 386 -18.28 -12.01 4.56
CA GLN A 386 -18.66 -13.39 4.85
C GLN A 386 -18.86 -14.16 3.53
N VAL A 387 -17.79 -14.73 2.96
CA VAL A 387 -17.91 -15.60 1.78
C VAL A 387 -18.28 -17.03 2.25
N ILE A 388 -19.59 -17.28 2.23
CA ILE A 388 -20.30 -18.58 2.15
C ILE A 388 -20.20 -19.52 3.37
N ALA A 389 -21.10 -19.29 4.33
CA ALA A 389 -21.59 -20.32 5.25
C ALA A 389 -22.90 -20.99 4.73
N GLU A 390 -23.06 -21.21 3.42
CA GLU A 390 -24.28 -21.84 2.85
C GLU A 390 -24.07 -23.28 2.32
N LYS A 391 -23.17 -24.08 2.92
CA LYS A 391 -22.91 -25.46 2.44
C LYS A 391 -23.22 -26.60 3.42
N LYS A 392 -24.05 -26.37 4.44
CA LYS A 392 -24.48 -27.45 5.36
C LYS A 392 -25.88 -28.04 5.11
N GLU A 393 -26.79 -27.34 4.44
CA GLU A 393 -28.18 -27.83 4.27
C GLU A 393 -28.36 -28.85 3.11
N LYS A 394 -27.52 -28.83 2.07
CA LYS A 394 -27.74 -29.66 0.86
C LYS A 394 -27.19 -31.10 0.93
N LYS A 395 -26.63 -31.58 2.03
CA LYS A 395 -26.14 -32.98 2.12
C LYS A 395 -27.14 -33.96 2.77
N TRP A 396 -28.10 -33.47 3.55
CA TRP A 396 -28.97 -34.36 4.32
C TRP A 396 -30.10 -34.99 3.48
N TRP A 397 -30.58 -34.29 2.44
CA TRP A 397 -31.60 -34.83 1.52
C TRP A 397 -31.05 -35.94 0.60
N ILE A 398 -29.79 -35.85 0.18
CA ILE A 398 -29.12 -36.90 -0.63
C ILE A 398 -28.94 -38.18 0.19
N ALA A 399 -28.59 -38.07 1.47
CA ALA A 399 -28.48 -39.21 2.37
C ALA A 399 -29.84 -39.89 2.63
N ARG A 400 -30.93 -39.12 2.77
CA ARG A 400 -32.28 -39.66 2.91
C ARG A 400 -32.76 -40.39 1.65
N ILE A 401 -32.48 -39.85 0.46
CA ILE A 401 -32.79 -40.53 -0.81
C ILE A 401 -32.00 -41.83 -0.93
N GLY A 402 -30.70 -41.82 -0.58
CA GLY A 402 -29.88 -43.03 -0.57
C GLY A 402 -30.42 -44.12 0.35
N LEU A 403 -30.90 -43.76 1.55
CA LEU A 403 -31.50 -44.70 2.49
C LEU A 403 -32.81 -45.31 1.95
N VAL A 404 -33.67 -44.50 1.34
CA VAL A 404 -34.94 -44.97 0.75
C VAL A 404 -34.67 -45.95 -0.41
N ILE A 405 -33.70 -45.65 -1.27
CA ILE A 405 -33.31 -46.54 -2.38
C ILE A 405 -32.73 -47.86 -1.83
N ALA A 406 -31.89 -47.81 -0.79
CA ALA A 406 -31.32 -49.00 -0.19
C ALA A 406 -32.39 -49.92 0.44
N VAL A 407 -33.38 -49.34 1.14
CA VAL A 407 -34.50 -50.09 1.72
C VAL A 407 -35.37 -50.71 0.62
N ALA A 408 -35.67 -49.97 -0.45
CA ALA A 408 -36.45 -50.49 -1.57
C ALA A 408 -35.73 -51.67 -2.27
N LEU A 409 -34.41 -51.57 -2.49
CA LEU A 409 -33.62 -52.65 -3.06
C LEU A 409 -33.57 -53.88 -2.15
N ALA A 410 -33.44 -53.69 -0.83
CA ALA A 410 -33.47 -54.80 0.12
C ALA A 410 -34.81 -55.55 0.11
N LEU A 411 -35.93 -54.81 0.08
CA LEU A 411 -37.26 -55.41 -0.02
C LEU A 411 -37.46 -56.16 -1.34
N LEU A 412 -36.93 -55.62 -2.45
CA LEU A 412 -37.01 -56.27 -3.75
C LEU A 412 -36.19 -57.57 -3.80
N VAL A 413 -35.02 -57.60 -3.16
CA VAL A 413 -34.22 -58.82 -3.01
C VAL A 413 -34.96 -59.86 -2.16
N ILE A 414 -35.59 -59.46 -1.05
CA ILE A 414 -36.38 -60.37 -0.22
C ILE A 414 -37.53 -60.98 -1.03
N LEU A 415 -38.21 -60.17 -1.85
CA LEU A 415 -39.32 -60.61 -2.70
C LEU A 415 -38.86 -61.57 -3.82
N LEU A 416 -37.70 -61.31 -4.42
CA LEU A 416 -37.07 -62.23 -5.37
C LEU A 416 -36.60 -63.53 -4.69
N CYS A 417 -36.10 -63.45 -3.45
CA CYS A 417 -35.75 -64.61 -2.64
C CYS A 417 -36.98 -65.45 -2.26
N SER A 418 -38.10 -64.83 -1.92
CA SER A 418 -39.34 -65.56 -1.60
C SER A 418 -39.94 -66.21 -2.86
N LEU A 419 -39.96 -65.51 -3.99
CA LEU A 419 -40.42 -66.07 -5.27
C LEU A 419 -39.50 -67.20 -5.75
N SER A 420 -38.18 -67.07 -5.61
CA SER A 420 -37.25 -68.14 -5.95
C SER A 420 -37.32 -69.31 -4.96
N TYR A 421 -37.64 -69.07 -3.69
CA TYR A 421 -37.93 -70.11 -2.70
C TYR A 421 -39.20 -70.89 -3.06
N GLU A 422 -40.30 -70.22 -3.44
CA GLU A 422 -41.51 -70.89 -3.90
C GLU A 422 -41.30 -71.65 -5.22
N ALA A 423 -40.53 -71.07 -6.15
CA ALA A 423 -40.15 -71.75 -7.39
C ALA A 423 -39.27 -72.99 -7.11
N ARG A 424 -38.33 -72.90 -6.16
CA ARG A 424 -37.49 -74.05 -5.72
C ARG A 424 -38.31 -75.10 -4.97
N ARG A 425 -39.31 -74.69 -4.18
CA ARG A 425 -40.23 -75.60 -3.49
C ARG A 425 -41.08 -76.41 -4.47
N LYS A 426 -41.40 -75.84 -5.64
CA LYS A 426 -42.06 -76.57 -6.74
C LYS A 426 -41.10 -77.46 -7.57
N TYR A 427 -39.78 -77.33 -7.44
CA TYR A 427 -38.82 -77.95 -8.37
C TYR A 427 -37.73 -78.86 -7.76
N LYS A 428 -37.86 -79.34 -6.52
CA LYS A 428 -36.95 -80.41 -6.04
C LYS A 428 -37.68 -81.57 -5.38
N GLY A 429 -38.03 -82.55 -6.21
CA GLY A 429 -37.83 -83.95 -5.86
C GLY A 429 -36.41 -84.38 -6.26
N LYS A 430 -35.82 -85.25 -5.43
CA LYS A 430 -34.54 -85.98 -5.56
C LYS A 430 -33.25 -85.25 -5.12
N GLU A 431 -32.78 -85.68 -3.94
CA GLU A 431 -31.44 -86.15 -3.53
C GLU A 431 -30.20 -85.70 -4.34
N ALA A 432 -28.99 -85.51 -3.80
CA ALA A 432 -28.35 -86.20 -2.68
C ALA A 432 -27.20 -85.38 -2.04
N ASN A 433 -26.76 -85.87 -0.89
CA ASN A 433 -25.66 -85.49 0.00
C ASN A 433 -24.27 -85.26 -0.65
N THR A 434 -23.47 -84.40 -0.01
CA THR A 434 -22.14 -84.79 0.50
C THR A 434 -21.62 -83.85 1.60
N ASN A 435 -21.08 -84.47 2.65
CA ASN A 435 -20.53 -83.89 3.87
C ASN A 435 -19.22 -83.11 3.61
N ARG A 436 -18.93 -82.04 4.40
CA ARG A 436 -17.89 -82.08 5.47
C ARG A 436 -17.58 -80.72 6.14
N VAL A 437 -17.52 -80.82 7.48
CA VAL A 437 -16.74 -80.11 8.52
C VAL A 437 -17.11 -78.68 8.94
N VAL A 438 -17.23 -78.58 10.27
CA VAL A 438 -17.74 -77.53 11.14
C VAL A 438 -16.61 -77.01 12.02
N GLY A 439 -16.71 -75.73 12.40
CA GLY A 439 -16.26 -75.22 13.70
C GLY A 439 -15.52 -73.88 13.61
N THR A 440 -15.77 -72.85 14.42
CA THR A 440 -16.76 -72.62 15.49
C THR A 440 -16.83 -71.10 15.73
N TYR A 441 -17.99 -70.63 16.18
CA TYR A 441 -18.23 -69.25 16.62
C TYR A 441 -17.60 -68.99 18.00
N GLY A 442 -17.14 -67.76 18.21
CA GLY A 442 -16.92 -67.16 19.52
C GLY A 442 -17.47 -65.74 19.53
N TYR A 443 -18.65 -65.58 20.12
CA TYR A 443 -19.25 -64.28 20.47
C TYR A 443 -19.08 -64.13 21.99
N MET A 444 -18.60 -62.98 22.46
CA MET A 444 -18.90 -62.51 23.82
C MET A 444 -18.90 -60.99 23.87
N SER A 445 -19.89 -60.47 24.60
CA SER A 445 -20.52 -59.16 24.61
C SER A 445 -19.76 -58.05 25.35
N PRO A 446 -20.16 -56.77 25.16
CA PRO A 446 -19.60 -55.60 25.84
C PRO A 446 -20.38 -55.26 27.13
N GLU A 447 -19.69 -54.64 28.08
CA GLU A 447 -20.13 -53.67 29.13
C GLU A 447 -19.10 -53.72 30.28
N LEU A 448 -18.52 -52.60 30.75
CA LEU A 448 -19.17 -51.62 31.61
C LEU A 448 -18.50 -50.24 31.58
N GLN A 449 -19.35 -49.25 31.86
CA GLN A 449 -19.18 -47.80 31.89
C GLN A 449 -18.48 -47.24 33.15
N TYR A 450 -18.32 -45.91 33.13
CA TYR A 450 -18.15 -44.92 34.21
C TYR A 450 -16.67 -44.52 34.45
N ASN A 451 -16.24 -43.25 34.37
CA ASN A 451 -16.96 -42.02 34.66
C ASN A 451 -16.33 -40.77 34.03
N ARG A 452 -17.17 -39.73 33.92
CA ARG A 452 -16.95 -38.39 33.38
C ARG A 452 -16.27 -37.49 34.42
N LEU A 453 -15.22 -36.76 34.04
CA LEU A 453 -14.88 -35.44 34.61
C LEU A 453 -14.29 -34.57 33.48
N GLN A 454 -15.07 -33.56 33.09
CA GLN A 454 -14.57 -32.33 32.44
C GLN A 454 -13.66 -31.60 33.42
N PRO A 455 -12.68 -30.85 32.89
CA PRO A 455 -12.66 -29.43 33.21
C PRO A 455 -12.79 -28.61 31.94
N ASP A 456 -13.74 -27.67 31.98
CA ASP A 456 -13.71 -26.49 31.14
C ASP A 456 -12.38 -25.75 31.37
N ASN A 457 -11.64 -25.55 30.28
CA ASN A 457 -10.91 -24.31 30.00
C ASN A 457 -10.63 -24.30 28.50
N ALA A 458 -11.00 -23.20 27.86
CA ALA A 458 -10.86 -23.01 26.42
C ALA A 458 -9.37 -23.00 26.03
N ASP A 459 -8.91 -24.10 25.43
CA ASP A 459 -7.60 -24.15 24.80
C ASP A 459 -7.62 -23.31 23.52
N VAL A 460 -6.83 -22.23 23.55
CA VAL A 460 -6.35 -21.52 22.35
C VAL A 460 -5.74 -22.56 21.40
N PRO A 461 -6.05 -22.58 20.09
CA PRO A 461 -5.37 -23.47 19.18
C PRO A 461 -3.91 -23.05 19.08
N ILE A 462 -3.02 -23.79 19.74
CA ILE A 462 -1.59 -23.70 19.50
C ILE A 462 -1.36 -24.23 18.08
N SER A 463 -1.15 -23.32 17.14
CA SER A 463 -0.75 -23.67 15.78
C SER A 463 0.71 -24.15 15.82
N TYR A 464 0.92 -25.45 15.66
CA TYR A 464 2.25 -26.01 15.50
C TYR A 464 2.70 -25.83 14.04
N SER A 465 3.76 -25.08 13.81
CA SER A 465 4.39 -24.96 12.50
C SER A 465 5.61 -25.88 12.43
N THR A 466 5.64 -26.77 11.43
CA THR A 466 6.79 -27.63 11.18
C THR A 466 7.94 -26.80 10.63
N VAL A 467 9.02 -26.65 11.40
CA VAL A 467 10.18 -25.81 11.01
C VAL A 467 11.16 -26.54 10.09
N TRP A 468 11.19 -27.88 10.16
CA TRP A 468 12.01 -28.76 9.34
C TRP A 468 11.35 -30.14 9.20
N MET A 469 11.53 -30.81 8.06
CA MET A 469 11.01 -32.15 7.81
C MET A 469 12.13 -33.06 7.29
N ALA A 470 12.28 -34.24 7.91
CA ALA A 470 13.36 -35.18 7.60
C ALA A 470 13.15 -35.95 6.28
N ASN A 471 11.90 -36.17 5.87
CA ASN A 471 11.52 -37.00 4.73
C ASN A 471 10.42 -36.36 3.85
N PRO A 472 10.57 -35.10 3.39
CA PRO A 472 9.51 -34.37 2.69
C PRO A 472 9.05 -35.03 1.37
N ASN A 473 9.94 -35.80 0.73
CA ASN A 473 9.66 -36.47 -0.53
C ASN A 473 9.32 -37.96 -0.40
N ASN A 474 9.40 -38.51 0.83
CA ASN A 474 9.18 -39.94 1.09
C ASN A 474 8.29 -40.10 2.35
N PRO A 475 6.99 -39.78 2.27
CA PRO A 475 6.08 -39.85 3.42
C PRO A 475 5.89 -41.31 3.87
N ILE A 476 5.94 -41.53 5.18
CA ILE A 476 5.79 -42.86 5.78
C ILE A 476 4.39 -42.97 6.37
N THR A 477 3.69 -44.06 6.07
CA THR A 477 2.29 -44.29 6.49
C THR A 477 2.17 -45.31 7.63
N ASP A 478 3.26 -46.00 7.97
CA ASP A 478 3.30 -47.00 9.04
C ASP A 478 3.67 -46.36 10.38
N LYS A 479 3.08 -46.87 11.48
CA LYS A 479 3.26 -46.34 12.84
C LYS A 479 4.53 -46.85 13.53
N SER A 480 5.17 -47.90 13.02
CA SER A 480 6.47 -48.39 13.51
C SER A 480 7.63 -47.73 12.76
N THR A 481 8.00 -46.52 13.20
CA THR A 481 9.16 -45.78 12.70
C THR A 481 10.11 -45.40 13.83
N ASN A 482 11.41 -45.44 13.55
CA ASN A 482 12.44 -44.98 14.48
C ASN A 482 13.48 -44.12 13.74
N LEU A 483 13.89 -43.00 14.36
CA LEU A 483 14.97 -42.14 13.88
C LEU A 483 16.22 -42.49 14.68
N SER A 484 17.24 -43.05 14.03
CA SER A 484 18.49 -43.40 14.70
C SER A 484 19.70 -43.15 13.81
N ILE A 485 20.85 -42.99 14.46
CA ILE A 485 22.14 -42.94 13.79
C ILE A 485 22.52 -44.37 13.42
N ASP A 486 22.81 -44.61 12.15
CA ASP A 486 23.30 -45.88 11.66
C ASP A 486 24.77 -46.05 12.05
N ALA A 487 25.06 -47.08 12.85
CA ALA A 487 26.39 -47.33 13.37
C ALA A 487 27.42 -47.70 12.28
N SER A 488 26.96 -48.10 11.09
CA SER A 488 27.84 -48.51 9.98
C SER A 488 28.46 -47.34 9.22
N ASP A 489 27.75 -46.20 9.14
CA ASP A 489 28.17 -45.05 8.34
C ASP A 489 28.04 -43.69 9.06
N GLY A 490 27.51 -43.69 10.29
CA GLY A 490 27.36 -42.50 11.12
C GLY A 490 26.25 -41.54 10.67
N ASN A 491 25.42 -41.93 9.69
CA ASN A 491 24.34 -41.11 9.17
C ASN A 491 23.06 -41.25 10.01
N LEU A 492 22.34 -40.15 10.14
CA LEU A 492 20.98 -40.16 10.67
C LEU A 492 20.02 -40.72 9.62
N LYS A 493 19.26 -41.77 9.98
CA LYS A 493 18.31 -42.44 9.07
C LYS A 493 16.98 -42.72 9.77
N ILE A 494 15.91 -42.75 8.98
CA ILE A 494 14.60 -43.21 9.43
C ILE A 494 14.45 -44.68 9.05
N PHE A 495 14.24 -45.52 10.06
CA PHE A 495 13.96 -46.94 9.93
C PHE A 495 12.46 -47.16 10.04
N HIS A 496 11.89 -47.92 9.11
CA HIS A 496 10.47 -48.26 9.09
C HIS A 496 10.27 -49.73 8.73
N SER A 497 9.14 -50.31 9.14
CA SER A 497 8.79 -51.71 8.84
C SER A 497 8.66 -51.92 7.33
N GLY A 498 9.40 -52.90 6.80
CA GLY A 498 9.23 -53.41 5.43
C GLY A 498 9.91 -52.64 4.31
N GLY A 499 10.81 -51.68 4.57
CA GLY A 499 11.56 -50.98 3.52
C GLY A 499 12.99 -50.61 3.87
N ASN A 500 13.70 -50.04 2.89
CA ASN A 500 15.08 -49.59 3.06
C ASN A 500 15.12 -48.31 3.93
N PRO A 501 16.10 -48.16 4.84
CA PRO A 501 16.23 -46.94 5.66
C PRO A 501 16.33 -45.68 4.80
N ILE A 502 15.57 -44.64 5.17
CA ILE A 502 15.56 -43.36 4.46
C ILE A 502 16.68 -42.47 5.03
N PRO A 503 17.67 -42.04 4.23
CA PRO A 503 18.75 -41.19 4.71
C PRO A 503 18.23 -39.77 4.99
N VAL A 504 18.51 -39.27 6.20
CA VAL A 504 18.18 -37.90 6.63
C VAL A 504 19.41 -36.99 6.52
N SER A 505 20.59 -37.53 6.87
CA SER A 505 21.87 -36.86 6.68
C SER A 505 22.74 -37.64 5.68
N LEU A 506 23.65 -36.93 5.00
CA LEU A 506 24.69 -37.50 4.13
C LEU A 506 26.05 -36.98 4.57
N VAL A 507 26.68 -37.66 5.52
CA VAL A 507 28.00 -37.33 6.08
C VAL A 507 29.03 -38.39 5.67
N LYS A 508 30.26 -37.96 5.34
CA LYS A 508 31.34 -38.87 4.91
C LYS A 508 32.37 -39.06 6.03
N GLY A 509 32.63 -40.31 6.39
CA GLY A 509 33.83 -40.70 7.13
C GLY A 509 33.86 -40.32 8.62
N ALA A 510 32.71 -40.16 9.27
CA ALA A 510 32.64 -39.89 10.71
C ALA A 510 32.56 -41.19 11.51
N ARG A 511 33.36 -41.29 12.58
CA ARG A 511 33.25 -42.36 13.59
C ARG A 511 32.97 -41.67 14.92
N ASN A 512 32.00 -42.20 15.69
CA ASN A 512 31.49 -41.62 16.94
C ASN A 512 30.66 -40.34 16.73
N THR A 513 29.43 -40.51 16.24
CA THR A 513 28.49 -39.42 15.96
C THR A 513 27.38 -39.34 17.01
N SER A 514 26.96 -38.12 17.35
CA SER A 514 25.84 -37.83 18.25
C SER A 514 24.89 -36.84 17.60
N ALA A 515 23.59 -36.99 17.85
CA ALA A 515 22.56 -36.08 17.40
C ALA A 515 21.97 -35.35 18.61
N THR A 516 21.99 -34.02 18.58
CA THR A 516 21.47 -33.18 19.67
C THR A 516 20.45 -32.20 19.12
N LEU A 517 19.28 -32.13 19.75
CA LEU A 517 18.30 -31.08 19.50
C LEU A 517 18.64 -29.89 20.40
N LEU A 518 19.02 -28.77 19.80
CA LEU A 518 19.32 -27.54 20.53
C LEU A 518 18.03 -26.85 20.99
N SER A 519 18.14 -25.99 22.01
CA SER A 519 17.02 -25.17 22.50
C SER A 519 16.43 -24.23 21.44
N SER A 520 17.20 -23.92 20.39
CA SER A 520 16.72 -23.17 19.22
C SER A 520 15.84 -23.97 18.27
N GLY A 521 15.69 -25.29 18.49
CA GLY A 521 14.95 -26.20 17.62
C GLY A 521 15.80 -26.76 16.47
N ASN A 522 17.08 -26.40 16.38
CA ASN A 522 18.00 -26.96 15.40
C ASN A 522 18.47 -28.36 15.84
N LEU A 523 18.20 -29.38 15.02
CA LEU A 523 18.78 -30.71 15.17
C LEU A 523 20.16 -30.74 14.52
N VAL A 524 21.20 -31.01 15.31
CA VAL A 524 22.60 -30.99 14.89
C VAL A 524 23.22 -32.37 15.06
N LEU A 525 23.85 -32.88 14.00
CA LEU A 525 24.68 -34.08 14.01
C LEU A 525 26.15 -33.68 14.18
N GLN A 526 26.80 -34.22 15.19
CA GLN A 526 28.15 -33.84 15.63
C GLN A 526 29.06 -35.06 15.70
N GLU A 527 30.34 -34.87 15.37
CA GLU A 527 31.40 -35.84 15.64
C GLU A 527 31.94 -35.59 17.06
N MET A 528 32.07 -36.65 17.85
CA MET A 528 32.49 -36.56 19.25
C MET A 528 33.93 -37.07 19.41
N ASN A 529 34.71 -36.35 20.21
CA ASN A 529 36.01 -36.83 20.68
C ASN A 529 35.83 -37.98 21.70
N SER A 530 36.90 -38.73 21.96
CA SER A 530 36.88 -39.86 22.91
C SER A 530 36.59 -39.44 24.35
N ASP A 531 36.73 -38.16 24.68
CA ASP A 531 36.43 -37.56 25.98
C ASP A 531 34.98 -37.05 26.11
N GLY A 532 34.16 -37.22 25.06
CA GLY A 532 32.77 -36.75 25.02
C GLY A 532 32.59 -35.28 24.63
N SER A 533 33.66 -34.56 24.26
CA SER A 533 33.56 -33.20 23.73
C SER A 533 33.20 -33.19 22.23
N VAL A 534 32.54 -32.11 21.77
CA VAL A 534 32.19 -31.95 20.35
C VAL A 534 33.43 -31.60 19.54
N LYS A 535 33.78 -32.45 18.59
CA LYS A 535 34.92 -32.25 17.67
C LYS A 535 34.56 -31.30 16.53
N ARG A 536 33.42 -31.53 15.87
CA ARG A 536 32.88 -30.68 14.80
C ARG A 536 31.41 -31.01 14.51
N VAL A 537 30.71 -30.05 13.92
CA VAL A 537 29.37 -30.24 13.35
C VAL A 537 29.50 -30.89 11.97
N LEU A 538 28.75 -31.97 11.75
CA LEU A 538 28.75 -32.73 10.50
C LEU A 538 27.55 -32.38 9.62
N TRP A 539 26.39 -32.10 10.23
CA TRP A 539 25.14 -31.78 9.55
C TRP A 539 24.18 -31.05 10.50
N GLN A 540 23.30 -30.19 9.99
CA GLN A 540 22.26 -29.53 10.79
C GLN A 540 20.96 -29.31 10.02
N SER A 541 19.83 -29.36 10.72
CA SER A 541 18.50 -29.23 10.12
C SER A 541 18.22 -27.86 9.52
N PHE A 542 18.81 -26.80 10.09
CA PHE A 542 18.60 -25.42 9.63
C PHE A 542 19.30 -25.08 8.31
N ASP A 543 20.16 -25.96 7.79
CA ASP A 543 20.66 -25.84 6.42
C ASP A 543 19.57 -26.19 5.37
N TYR A 544 18.45 -26.79 5.79
CA TYR A 544 17.34 -27.23 4.94
C TYR A 544 15.96 -26.75 5.45
N PRO A 545 15.78 -25.44 5.73
CA PRO A 545 14.56 -24.94 6.36
C PRO A 545 13.32 -25.06 5.46
N THR A 546 12.16 -25.14 6.10
CA THR A 546 10.85 -25.04 5.42
C THR A 546 10.51 -23.57 5.14
N ASN A 547 9.23 -23.20 5.11
CA ASN A 547 8.77 -21.83 4.87
C ASN A 547 8.86 -20.92 6.12
N THR A 548 9.36 -21.43 7.25
CA THR A 548 9.40 -20.72 8.53
C THR A 548 10.82 -20.22 8.84
N LEU A 549 10.98 -18.91 9.08
CA LEU A 549 12.26 -18.30 9.44
C LEU A 549 12.37 -18.14 10.97
N LEU A 550 13.33 -18.82 11.59
CA LEU A 550 13.61 -18.68 13.03
C LEU A 550 14.75 -17.66 13.28
N PRO A 551 14.86 -17.07 14.48
CA PRO A 551 15.85 -16.03 14.77
C PRO A 551 17.33 -16.42 14.52
N GLU A 552 17.68 -17.70 14.59
CA GLU A 552 19.05 -18.21 14.36
C GLU A 552 19.30 -18.68 12.92
N LEU A 553 18.31 -18.59 12.03
CA LEU A 553 18.41 -19.09 10.66
C LEU A 553 19.11 -18.07 9.76
N LYS A 554 20.14 -18.53 9.04
CA LYS A 554 20.91 -17.70 8.10
C LYS A 554 20.30 -17.80 6.71
N LEU A 555 20.05 -16.66 6.07
CA LEU A 555 19.64 -16.58 4.66
C LEU A 555 20.79 -16.03 3.81
N GLY A 556 20.99 -16.59 2.63
CA GLY A 556 22.05 -16.18 1.70
C GLY A 556 22.92 -17.34 1.21
N PHE A 557 24.03 -17.02 0.53
CA PHE A 557 24.95 -18.02 -0.02
C PHE A 557 26.17 -18.19 0.89
N ASN A 558 26.43 -19.41 1.34
CA ASN A 558 27.63 -19.72 2.11
C ASN A 558 28.81 -19.93 1.16
N LEU A 559 29.73 -18.96 1.15
CA LEU A 559 30.92 -18.97 0.31
C LEU A 559 31.96 -20.06 0.66
N GLN A 560 31.90 -20.65 1.86
CA GLN A 560 32.81 -21.70 2.29
C GLN A 560 32.29 -23.11 1.95
N THR A 561 30.97 -23.32 2.01
CA THR A 561 30.35 -24.64 1.76
C THR A 561 29.67 -24.74 0.39
N GLY A 562 29.49 -23.63 -0.32
CA GLY A 562 28.78 -23.56 -1.60
C GLY A 562 27.26 -23.78 -1.50
N HIS A 563 26.70 -23.77 -0.28
CA HIS A 563 25.27 -23.97 -0.06
C HIS A 563 24.48 -22.66 -0.13
N ASN A 564 23.33 -22.72 -0.80
CA ASN A 564 22.33 -21.66 -0.85
C ASN A 564 21.30 -21.86 0.25
N TRP A 565 21.22 -20.92 1.19
CA TRP A 565 20.22 -20.89 2.25
C TRP A 565 19.03 -20.01 1.85
N PHE A 566 17.98 -20.61 1.30
CA PHE A 566 16.71 -19.94 0.98
C PHE A 566 15.53 -20.73 1.55
N LEU A 567 14.47 -20.02 1.94
CA LEU A 567 13.20 -20.63 2.35
C LEU A 567 12.54 -21.29 1.14
N ARG A 568 11.99 -22.50 1.32
CA ARG A 568 11.20 -23.19 0.28
C ARG A 568 9.72 -23.09 0.62
N SER A 569 8.88 -22.82 -0.38
CA SER A 569 7.42 -22.92 -0.23
C SER A 569 7.03 -24.37 0.06
N SER A 570 6.18 -24.60 1.05
CA SER A 570 5.52 -25.90 1.21
C SER A 570 4.64 -26.17 -0.01
N GLN A 571 4.88 -27.28 -0.72
CA GLN A 571 3.91 -27.83 -1.68
C GLN A 571 2.89 -28.70 -0.96
#